data_AF-A0A4D9D1S0-F1
#
_entry.id   AF-A0A4D9D1S0-F1
#
_cell.length_a   1.000
_cell.length_b   1.000
_cell.length_c   1.000
_cell.angle_alpha   90.00
_cell.angle_beta   90.00
_cell.angle_gamma   90.00
#
_symmetry.space_group_name_H-M   'P 1'
#
loop_
_entity.id
_entity.type
_entity.pdbx_description
1 polymer ?
#
loop_
_entity_poly.entity_id
_entity_poly.type
_entity_poly.pdbx_seq_one_letter_code
_entity_poly.pdbx_strand_id
1 'polypeptide(L)'
;MARPHSTPSSQVALFATTVPRAVGLEAIPEADLMEADKTAPPSTFFECTLQAYNAAAAAIKDGYKLLEVEFPPLPAAEMASQASSANSIGSANINLANEMAQYFVREGKQVVILVPDKDELDLIEEGLGTLSPSPNVTIRAVRARNSESADTMGELILGIFSRAAKGKVLPWYNADVYISVISSGQELPDLEALHQADPTKPLIFFNLNLETHRGDLGLPAFPSKDLHYRFLSNIKPVYLLRTRQYAQTLSRPPFILNYQGALFRTYPGGYQCMLDTGSGRYRRVETSRERPALSGFKDIITQALDVEDNDTLASLRRGAFSKTWWEKEEGWAKESSDNWRT
;
A
#
# COMPACT_ATOMS: atom_id res chain seq x y z
N MET A 1 -58.10 -10.24 -15.84
CA MET A 1 -56.94 -9.77 -16.64
C MET A 1 -56.34 -8.56 -15.94
N ALA A 2 -55.30 -8.76 -15.13
CA ALA A 2 -54.56 -7.69 -14.46
C ALA A 2 -53.10 -7.79 -14.90
N ARG A 3 -52.57 -6.71 -15.47
CA ARG A 3 -51.15 -6.61 -15.87
C ARG A 3 -50.30 -6.33 -14.63
N PRO A 4 -49.15 -7.00 -14.42
CA PRO A 4 -48.26 -6.64 -13.33
C PRO A 4 -47.40 -5.44 -13.73
N HIS A 5 -47.34 -4.46 -12.82
CA HIS A 5 -46.40 -3.35 -12.88
C HIS A 5 -44.97 -3.89 -12.71
N SER A 6 -44.15 -3.70 -13.74
CA SER A 6 -42.70 -3.87 -13.67
C SER A 6 -42.09 -2.64 -12.98
N THR A 7 -41.58 -2.84 -11.77
CA THR A 7 -40.68 -1.87 -11.12
C THR A 7 -39.35 -1.88 -11.85
N PRO A 8 -38.81 -0.73 -12.32
CA PRO A 8 -37.50 -0.71 -12.96
C PRO A 8 -36.41 -0.89 -11.90
N SER A 9 -35.52 -1.84 -12.15
CA SER A 9 -34.25 -2.01 -11.44
C SER A 9 -33.52 -0.67 -11.32
N SER A 10 -33.15 -0.34 -10.10
CA SER A 10 -32.31 0.82 -9.76
C SER A 10 -31.02 0.80 -10.60
N GLN A 11 -30.85 1.86 -11.38
CA GLN A 11 -29.69 2.12 -12.22
C GLN A 11 -28.43 2.34 -11.37
N VAL A 12 -27.37 1.63 -11.77
CA VAL A 12 -25.99 2.11 -11.98
C VAL A 12 -25.50 3.15 -10.97
N ALA A 13 -24.66 2.71 -10.03
CA ALA A 13 -23.82 3.60 -9.25
C ALA A 13 -22.97 4.46 -10.21
N LEU A 14 -23.01 5.78 -10.02
CA LEU A 14 -22.12 6.72 -10.72
C LEU A 14 -20.68 6.34 -10.39
N PHE A 15 -19.97 5.77 -11.37
CA PHE A 15 -18.51 5.68 -11.32
C PHE A 15 -17.95 7.10 -11.35
N ALA A 16 -17.08 7.46 -10.40
CA ALA A 16 -16.32 8.68 -10.49
C ALA A 16 -15.51 8.67 -11.80
N THR A 17 -15.87 9.51 -12.77
CA THR A 17 -15.25 9.58 -14.10
C THR A 17 -13.95 10.39 -14.12
N THR A 18 -13.54 10.94 -12.97
CA THR A 18 -12.40 11.85 -12.84
C THR A 18 -11.55 11.49 -11.63
N VAL A 19 -10.23 11.50 -11.78
CA VAL A 19 -9.30 11.48 -10.63
C VAL A 19 -9.04 12.94 -10.22
N PRO A 20 -9.53 13.40 -9.05
CA PRO A 20 -9.32 14.77 -8.61
C PRO A 20 -7.84 14.99 -8.30
N ARG A 21 -7.24 16.09 -8.76
CA ARG A 21 -5.86 16.48 -8.39
C ARG A 21 -5.86 17.28 -7.08
N ALA A 22 -4.67 17.62 -6.56
CA ALA A 22 -4.56 18.56 -5.44
C ALA A 22 -5.31 19.87 -5.71
N VAL A 23 -5.81 20.52 -4.66
CA VAL A 23 -6.67 21.71 -4.73
C VAL A 23 -6.10 22.75 -5.70
N GLY A 24 -6.86 23.08 -6.75
CA GLY A 24 -6.50 24.09 -7.75
C GLY A 24 -5.90 23.56 -9.06
N LEU A 25 -5.75 22.24 -9.23
CA LEU A 25 -5.33 21.62 -10.48
C LEU A 25 -6.51 21.02 -11.25
N GLU A 26 -6.49 21.15 -12.58
CA GLU A 26 -7.50 20.55 -13.46
C GLU A 26 -7.49 19.02 -13.35
N ALA A 27 -8.66 18.39 -13.46
CA ALA A 27 -8.77 16.93 -13.48
C ALA A 27 -7.95 16.34 -14.64
N ILE A 28 -7.45 15.12 -14.45
CA ILE A 28 -6.73 14.39 -15.50
C ILE A 28 -7.71 14.06 -16.64
N PRO A 29 -7.36 14.34 -17.91
CA PRO A 29 -8.18 13.98 -19.05
C PRO A 29 -8.53 12.48 -19.07
N GLU A 30 -9.78 12.15 -19.39
CA GLU A 30 -10.25 10.77 -19.40
C GLU A 30 -9.45 9.87 -20.35
N ALA A 31 -9.00 10.40 -21.49
CA ALA A 31 -8.15 9.66 -22.43
C ALA A 31 -6.82 9.22 -21.81
N ASP A 32 -6.20 10.08 -20.99
CA ASP A 32 -4.93 9.76 -20.30
C ASP A 32 -5.16 8.71 -19.22
N LEU A 33 -6.30 8.78 -18.52
CA LEU A 33 -6.72 7.77 -17.54
C LEU A 33 -6.95 6.41 -18.20
N MET A 34 -7.65 6.37 -19.33
CA MET A 34 -7.91 5.15 -20.09
C MET A 34 -6.62 4.54 -20.65
N GLU A 35 -5.64 5.35 -21.02
CA GLU A 35 -4.33 4.85 -21.45
C GLU A 35 -3.54 4.30 -20.26
N ALA A 36 -3.53 5.00 -19.12
CA ALA A 36 -2.89 4.52 -17.90
C ALA A 36 -3.50 3.20 -17.41
N ASP A 37 -4.81 3.01 -17.56
CA ASP A 37 -5.52 1.76 -17.23
C ASP A 37 -5.07 0.55 -18.06
N LYS A 38 -4.44 0.79 -19.23
CA LYS A 38 -3.92 -0.29 -20.07
C LYS A 38 -2.59 -0.83 -19.59
N THR A 39 -1.89 -0.13 -18.69
CA THR A 39 -0.57 -0.53 -18.20
C THR A 39 -0.58 -1.98 -17.72
N ALA A 40 0.37 -2.76 -18.24
CA ALA A 40 0.52 -4.16 -17.89
C ALA A 40 1.23 -4.30 -16.53
N PRO A 41 0.91 -5.34 -15.74
CA PRO A 41 1.65 -5.63 -14.53
C PRO A 41 3.10 -5.95 -14.89
N PRO A 42 4.06 -5.57 -14.04
CA PRO A 42 5.48 -5.83 -14.28
C PRO A 42 5.78 -7.33 -14.26
N SER A 43 6.83 -7.71 -14.97
CA SER A 43 7.38 -9.06 -15.03
C SER A 43 8.70 -9.21 -14.25
N THR A 44 9.34 -8.08 -13.90
CA THR A 44 10.63 -8.05 -13.17
C THR A 44 10.61 -6.99 -12.08
N PHE A 45 11.51 -7.09 -11.10
CA PHE A 45 11.67 -6.06 -10.07
C PHE A 45 12.13 -4.71 -10.65
N PHE A 46 12.95 -4.73 -11.70
CA PHE A 46 13.33 -3.53 -12.43
C PHE A 46 12.12 -2.82 -13.04
N GLU A 47 11.18 -3.56 -13.62
CA GLU A 47 9.93 -2.99 -14.10
C GLU A 47 9.07 -2.47 -12.94
N CYS A 48 9.04 -3.16 -11.79
CA CYS A 48 8.34 -2.66 -10.61
C CYS A 48 8.89 -1.30 -10.14
N THR A 49 10.21 -1.16 -9.99
CA THR A 49 10.85 0.07 -9.50
C THR A 49 10.65 1.23 -10.47
N LEU A 50 10.78 0.99 -11.78
CA LEU A 50 10.53 2.00 -12.81
C LEU A 50 9.06 2.42 -12.87
N GLN A 51 8.12 1.48 -12.85
CA GLN A 51 6.69 1.81 -12.86
C GLN A 51 6.28 2.54 -11.57
N ALA A 52 6.77 2.09 -10.41
CA ALA A 52 6.56 2.76 -9.13
C ALA A 52 7.09 4.19 -9.12
N TYR A 53 8.29 4.39 -9.67
CA TYR A 53 8.87 5.72 -9.87
C TYR A 53 7.97 6.61 -10.74
N ASN A 54 7.59 6.14 -11.92
CA ASN A 54 6.77 6.93 -12.86
C ASN A 54 5.43 7.33 -12.23
N ALA A 55 4.78 6.39 -11.53
CA ALA A 55 3.53 6.65 -10.82
C ALA A 55 3.71 7.67 -9.68
N ALA A 56 4.77 7.52 -8.88
CA ALA A 56 5.08 8.45 -7.79
C ALA A 56 5.43 9.85 -8.31
N ALA A 57 6.27 9.96 -9.35
CA ALA A 57 6.65 11.23 -9.96
C ALA A 57 5.42 11.95 -10.56
N ALA A 58 4.54 11.21 -11.23
CA ALA A 58 3.28 11.75 -11.74
C ALA A 58 2.38 12.28 -10.62
N ALA A 59 2.21 11.52 -9.53
CA ALA A 59 1.42 11.96 -8.39
C ALA A 59 2.04 13.17 -7.66
N ILE A 60 3.37 13.23 -7.54
CA ILE A 60 4.08 14.39 -6.97
C ILE A 60 3.85 15.63 -7.83
N LYS A 61 3.92 15.49 -9.16
CA LYS A 61 3.63 16.57 -10.10
C LYS A 61 2.19 17.07 -9.98
N ASP A 62 1.26 16.16 -9.70
CA ASP A 62 -0.16 16.46 -9.47
C ASP A 62 -0.45 16.92 -8.02
N GLY A 63 0.60 17.18 -7.23
CA GLY A 63 0.54 17.84 -5.93
C GLY A 63 0.42 16.91 -4.73
N TYR A 64 0.35 15.59 -4.92
CA TYR A 64 0.30 14.65 -3.81
C TYR A 64 1.64 14.55 -3.08
N LYS A 65 1.57 14.45 -1.75
CA LYS A 65 2.75 14.40 -0.86
C LYS A 65 2.87 13.12 -0.07
N LEU A 66 1.78 12.41 0.16
CA LEU A 66 1.77 11.15 0.89
C LEU A 66 1.42 10.04 -0.09
N LEU A 67 2.39 9.19 -0.42
CA LEU A 67 2.26 8.21 -1.49
C LEU A 67 2.52 6.80 -0.96
N GLU A 68 1.71 5.82 -1.34
CA GLU A 68 1.95 4.40 -1.06
C GLU A 68 2.43 3.70 -2.33
N VAL A 69 3.59 3.04 -2.21
CA VAL A 69 4.18 2.16 -3.21
C VAL A 69 4.30 0.79 -2.58
N GLU A 70 3.68 -0.20 -3.21
CA GLU A 70 3.65 -1.54 -2.66
C GLU A 70 3.73 -2.59 -3.78
N PHE A 71 4.69 -3.49 -3.67
CA PHE A 71 4.82 -4.70 -4.47
C PHE A 71 5.62 -5.76 -3.69
N PRO A 72 5.58 -7.04 -4.10
CA PRO A 72 6.33 -8.07 -3.39
C PRO A 72 7.83 -7.74 -3.42
N PRO A 73 8.54 -7.72 -2.28
CA PRO A 73 9.96 -7.38 -2.26
C PRO A 73 10.87 -8.54 -2.70
N LEU A 74 10.32 -9.75 -2.72
CA LEU A 74 10.99 -10.98 -3.15
C LEU A 74 10.03 -11.81 -4.02
N PRO A 75 10.56 -12.75 -4.84
CA PRO A 75 9.73 -13.67 -5.60
C PRO A 75 8.78 -14.46 -4.70
N ALA A 76 7.61 -14.83 -5.22
CA ALA A 76 6.58 -15.54 -4.44
C ALA A 76 7.12 -16.83 -3.78
N ALA A 77 8.02 -17.55 -4.45
CA ALA A 77 8.65 -18.76 -3.91
C ALA A 77 9.54 -18.47 -2.69
N GLU A 78 10.27 -17.36 -2.70
CA GLU A 78 11.11 -16.95 -1.58
C GLU A 78 10.23 -16.42 -0.44
N MET A 79 9.24 -15.58 -0.75
CA MET A 79 8.27 -15.09 0.23
C MET A 79 7.51 -16.22 0.96
N ALA A 80 7.25 -17.34 0.28
CA ALA A 80 6.58 -18.51 0.85
C ALA A 80 7.52 -19.45 1.62
N SER A 81 8.84 -19.24 1.52
CA SER A 81 9.83 -20.09 2.19
C SER A 81 9.97 -19.69 3.66
N GLN A 82 10.01 -20.68 4.56
CA GLN A 82 10.33 -20.47 5.98
C GLN A 82 11.77 -19.97 6.22
N ALA A 83 12.62 -19.98 5.19
CA ALA A 83 14.00 -19.50 5.26
C ALA A 83 14.11 -17.98 5.02
N SER A 84 13.05 -17.32 4.55
CA SER A 84 13.02 -15.87 4.39
C SER A 84 12.85 -15.22 5.75
N SER A 85 13.93 -14.67 6.28
CA SER A 85 13.92 -13.96 7.55
C SER A 85 13.38 -12.53 7.34
N ALA A 86 12.90 -11.90 8.42
CA ALA A 86 12.54 -10.49 8.39
C ALA A 86 13.70 -9.62 7.85
N ASN A 87 14.94 -10.00 8.16
CA ASN A 87 16.15 -9.32 7.71
C ASN A 87 16.34 -9.42 6.18
N SER A 88 16.04 -10.56 5.54
CA SER A 88 16.17 -10.67 4.08
C SER A 88 15.15 -9.82 3.35
N ILE A 89 13.93 -9.73 3.88
CA ILE A 89 12.87 -8.86 3.36
C ILE A 89 13.23 -7.38 3.56
N GLY A 90 13.76 -7.01 4.73
CA GLY A 90 14.21 -5.65 5.03
C GLY A 90 15.31 -5.19 4.09
N SER A 91 16.36 -6.00 3.90
CA SER A 91 17.45 -5.71 2.96
C SER A 91 16.96 -5.61 1.51
N ALA A 92 16.04 -6.48 1.09
CA ALA A 92 15.43 -6.39 -0.25
C ALA A 92 14.67 -5.07 -0.44
N ASN A 93 13.87 -4.67 0.55
CA ASN A 93 13.16 -3.39 0.53
C ASN A 93 14.11 -2.19 0.45
N ILE A 94 15.22 -2.19 1.19
CA ILE A 94 16.21 -1.10 1.12
C ILE A 94 16.85 -1.03 -0.27
N ASN A 95 17.20 -2.17 -0.86
CA ASN A 95 17.79 -2.21 -2.19
C ASN A 95 16.81 -1.72 -3.26
N LEU A 96 15.55 -2.16 -3.21
CA LEU A 96 14.49 -1.73 -4.14
C LEU A 96 14.15 -0.24 -3.96
N ALA A 97 14.12 0.25 -2.72
CA ALA A 97 13.94 1.66 -2.43
C ALA A 97 15.12 2.51 -2.95
N ASN A 98 16.35 2.02 -2.82
CA ASN A 98 17.53 2.68 -3.38
C ASN A 98 17.50 2.69 -4.93
N GLU A 99 17.07 1.60 -5.55
CA GLU A 99 16.89 1.53 -7.01
C GLU A 99 15.86 2.55 -7.49
N MET A 100 14.71 2.65 -6.81
CA MET A 100 13.72 3.68 -7.08
C MET A 100 14.27 5.10 -6.83
N ALA A 101 15.02 5.30 -5.74
CA ALA A 101 15.63 6.59 -5.38
C ALA A 101 16.56 7.11 -6.47
N GLN A 102 17.30 6.24 -7.15
CA GLN A 102 18.21 6.65 -8.23
C GLN A 102 17.49 7.32 -9.39
N TYR A 103 16.21 7.02 -9.65
CA TYR A 103 15.45 7.74 -10.67
C TYR A 103 15.20 9.20 -10.27
N PHE A 104 14.82 9.47 -9.02
CA PHE A 104 14.72 10.84 -8.50
C PHE A 104 16.08 11.57 -8.51
N VAL A 105 17.16 10.86 -8.19
CA VAL A 105 18.52 11.43 -8.25
C VAL A 105 18.90 11.88 -9.67
N ARG A 106 18.48 11.13 -10.71
CA ARG A 106 18.68 11.52 -12.12
C ARG A 106 17.93 12.81 -12.48
N GLU A 107 16.88 13.15 -11.75
CA GLU A 107 16.18 14.45 -11.84
C GLU A 107 16.81 15.54 -10.95
N GLY A 108 17.98 15.27 -10.35
CA GLY A 108 18.71 16.19 -9.49
C GLY A 108 18.18 16.28 -8.06
N LYS A 109 17.37 15.31 -7.61
CA LYS A 109 16.80 15.29 -6.25
C LYS A 109 17.75 14.64 -5.25
N GLN A 110 17.68 15.10 -4.01
CA GLN A 110 18.25 14.46 -2.83
C GLN A 110 17.22 13.54 -2.18
N VAL A 111 17.55 12.27 -2.02
CA VAL A 111 16.61 11.27 -1.47
C VAL A 111 17.09 10.78 -0.11
N VAL A 112 16.18 10.77 0.86
CA VAL A 112 16.44 10.17 2.18
C VAL A 112 15.58 8.92 2.35
N ILE A 113 16.23 7.77 2.52
CA ILE A 113 15.59 6.52 2.89
C ILE A 113 15.48 6.49 4.42
N LEU A 114 14.26 6.33 4.92
CA LEU A 114 13.93 6.39 6.33
C LEU A 114 13.71 4.98 6.89
N VAL A 115 14.40 4.69 7.99
CA VAL A 115 14.23 3.47 8.78
C VAL A 115 13.67 3.82 10.17
N PRO A 116 13.01 2.88 10.88
CA PRO A 116 12.28 3.12 12.13
C PRO A 116 13.07 3.90 13.18
N ASP A 117 14.23 3.35 13.54
CA ASP A 117 15.01 3.78 14.68
C ASP A 117 16.51 3.58 14.41
N LYS A 118 17.31 3.91 15.43
CA LYS A 118 18.76 3.88 15.34
C LYS A 118 19.31 2.46 15.29
N ASP A 119 18.64 1.50 15.94
CA ASP A 119 19.09 0.11 16.00
C ASP A 119 18.98 -0.52 14.61
N GLU A 120 17.86 -0.30 13.91
CA GLU A 120 17.72 -0.68 12.50
C GLU A 120 18.75 0.02 11.60
N LEU A 121 19.03 1.30 11.85
CA LEU A 121 20.07 2.03 11.12
C LEU A 121 21.47 1.44 11.31
N ASP A 122 21.81 1.04 12.54
CA ASP A 122 23.09 0.39 12.87
C ASP A 122 23.22 -0.96 12.15
N LEU A 123 22.17 -1.79 12.18
CA LEU A 123 22.16 -3.08 11.47
C LEU A 123 22.35 -2.91 9.95
N ILE A 124 21.74 -1.87 9.38
CA ILE A 124 21.91 -1.55 7.96
C ILE A 124 23.33 -1.05 7.66
N GLU A 125 23.91 -0.22 8.53
CA GLU A 125 25.29 0.25 8.39
C GLU A 125 26.29 -0.89 8.49
N GLU A 126 26.10 -1.82 9.43
CA GLU A 126 26.91 -3.03 9.57
C GLU A 126 26.81 -3.93 8.33
N GLY A 127 25.60 -4.08 7.76
CA GLY A 127 25.36 -4.92 6.59
C GLY A 127 25.86 -4.33 5.26
N LEU A 128 25.65 -3.03 5.04
CA LEU A 128 26.01 -2.33 3.79
C LEU A 128 27.41 -1.70 3.82
N GLY A 129 27.98 -1.49 5.02
CA GLY A 129 29.22 -0.75 5.23
C GLY A 129 29.10 0.77 4.99
N THR A 130 27.93 1.26 4.61
CA THR A 130 27.67 2.68 4.35
C THR A 130 26.18 3.02 4.47
N LEU A 131 25.90 4.20 4.99
CA LEU A 131 24.56 4.81 4.98
C LEU A 131 24.31 5.69 3.75
N SER A 132 25.23 5.69 2.78
CA SER A 132 25.09 6.40 1.51
C SER A 132 25.25 5.40 0.36
N PRO A 133 24.21 4.59 0.08
CA PRO A 133 24.28 3.50 -0.89
C PRO A 133 24.44 3.97 -2.34
N SER A 134 24.14 5.24 -2.63
CA SER A 134 24.29 5.86 -3.94
C SER A 134 24.49 7.38 -3.80
N PRO A 135 25.09 8.06 -4.81
CA PRO A 135 25.20 9.51 -4.78
C PRO A 135 23.83 10.18 -4.56
N ASN A 136 23.77 11.18 -3.68
CA ASN A 136 22.53 11.89 -3.30
C ASN A 136 21.43 11.01 -2.69
N VAL A 137 21.76 9.80 -2.24
CA VAL A 137 20.88 8.94 -1.44
C VAL A 137 21.49 8.73 -0.07
N THR A 138 20.70 8.90 0.98
CA THR A 138 21.16 8.74 2.36
C THR A 138 20.14 7.97 3.19
N ILE A 139 20.59 6.98 3.96
CA ILE A 139 19.76 6.22 4.89
C ILE A 139 19.83 6.87 6.29
N ARG A 140 18.67 7.08 6.92
CA ARG A 140 18.53 7.73 8.23
C ARG A 140 17.40 7.10 9.05
N ALA A 141 17.54 7.15 10.36
CA ALA A 141 16.46 6.82 11.28
C ALA A 141 15.44 7.97 11.35
N VAL A 142 14.14 7.64 11.42
CA VAL A 142 13.07 8.63 11.65
C VAL A 142 13.19 9.23 13.05
N ARG A 143 13.45 8.38 14.06
CA ARG A 143 13.70 8.82 15.44
C ARG A 143 15.17 9.15 15.65
N ALA A 144 15.45 10.37 16.10
CA ALA A 144 16.77 10.72 16.63
C ALA A 144 16.98 10.02 18.00
N ARG A 145 18.25 9.73 18.34
CA ARG A 145 18.64 9.17 19.64
C ARG A 145 18.02 9.99 20.78
N ASN A 146 17.25 9.36 21.66
CA ASN A 146 17.05 9.91 22.99
C ASN A 146 18.39 9.72 23.72
N SER A 147 19.12 10.81 23.92
CA SER A 147 20.19 10.83 24.92
C SER A 147 19.50 10.83 26.28
N GLU A 148 19.21 9.65 26.83
CA GLU A 148 19.30 9.35 28.27
C GLU A 148 18.77 7.93 28.55
N SER A 149 19.57 7.23 29.34
CA SER A 149 19.50 5.82 29.72
C SER A 149 18.19 5.43 30.40
N ALA A 150 17.68 4.22 30.12
CA ALA A 150 16.70 3.54 30.97
C ALA A 150 17.42 2.45 31.76
N ASP A 151 17.82 2.75 33.00
CA ASP A 151 18.63 1.88 33.87
C ASP A 151 17.79 0.84 34.65
N THR A 152 16.49 0.65 34.36
CA THR A 152 15.65 -0.28 35.15
C THR A 152 14.74 -1.18 34.30
N MET A 153 14.70 -2.47 34.64
CA MET A 153 13.85 -3.52 34.01
C MET A 153 12.35 -3.16 33.95
N GLY A 154 11.86 -2.35 34.88
CA GLY A 154 10.49 -1.83 34.88
C GLY A 154 10.22 -0.78 33.81
N GLU A 155 11.19 0.07 33.49
CA GLU A 155 11.12 1.03 32.36
C GLU A 155 11.32 0.33 31.02
N LEU A 156 11.92 -0.86 31.01
CA LEU A 156 12.05 -1.68 29.81
C LEU A 156 10.70 -2.32 29.44
N ILE A 157 9.96 -2.85 30.41
CA ILE A 157 8.59 -3.35 30.20
C ILE A 157 7.64 -2.20 29.91
N LEU A 158 7.69 -1.11 30.69
CA LEU A 158 6.89 0.09 30.41
C LEU A 158 7.32 0.76 29.11
N GLY A 159 8.58 0.64 28.68
CA GLY A 159 9.16 1.13 27.41
C GLY A 159 8.79 0.29 26.21
N ILE A 160 8.54 -1.01 26.38
CA ILE A 160 7.90 -1.86 25.37
C ILE A 160 6.44 -1.45 25.18
N PHE A 161 5.72 -1.12 26.27
CA PHE A 161 4.36 -0.57 26.20
C PHE A 161 4.31 0.93 25.85
N SER A 162 5.42 1.65 26.01
CA SER A 162 5.56 3.10 25.80
C SER A 162 6.57 3.47 24.73
N ARG A 163 6.87 2.59 23.76
CA ARG A 163 7.62 2.96 22.53
C ARG A 163 6.97 4.11 21.73
N ALA A 164 5.80 4.56 22.14
CA ALA A 164 5.21 5.87 21.84
C ALA A 164 5.96 7.08 22.48
N ALA A 165 7.05 6.87 23.24
CA ALA A 165 7.82 7.90 23.93
C ALA A 165 8.81 8.60 22.99
N LYS A 166 8.28 9.61 22.28
CA LYS A 166 8.91 10.89 21.94
C LYS A 166 10.42 10.88 21.64
N GLY A 167 10.86 10.10 20.65
CA GLY A 167 12.03 10.51 19.88
C GLY A 167 11.69 11.80 19.13
N LYS A 168 12.57 12.81 19.14
CA LYS A 168 12.32 14.02 18.35
C LYS A 168 12.50 13.69 16.87
N VAL A 169 11.40 13.70 16.12
CA VAL A 169 11.43 13.61 14.65
C VAL A 169 11.88 14.96 14.11
N LEU A 170 12.98 14.96 13.35
CA LEU A 170 13.54 16.17 12.75
C LEU A 170 13.58 16.02 11.23
N PRO A 171 12.96 16.94 10.47
CA PRO A 171 13.05 16.91 9.02
C PRO A 171 14.49 17.19 8.59
N TRP A 172 14.89 16.56 7.48
CA TRP A 172 16.20 16.76 6.90
C TRP A 172 16.15 17.89 5.87
N TYR A 173 16.90 18.97 6.13
CA TYR A 173 16.84 20.18 5.32
C TYR A 173 17.15 19.92 3.84
N ASN A 174 18.15 19.07 3.56
CA ASN A 174 18.57 18.73 2.21
C ASN A 174 17.71 17.69 1.49
N ALA A 175 16.77 17.01 2.15
CA ALA A 175 15.94 16.02 1.48
C ALA A 175 14.98 16.71 0.52
N ASP A 176 14.81 16.20 -0.70
CA ASP A 176 13.71 16.56 -1.60
C ASP A 176 12.57 15.54 -1.54
N VAL A 177 12.91 14.26 -1.32
CA VAL A 177 11.98 13.14 -1.25
C VAL A 177 12.38 12.22 -0.09
N TYR A 178 11.39 11.79 0.69
CA TYR A 178 11.55 10.76 1.71
C TYR A 178 10.96 9.43 1.23
N ILE A 179 11.67 8.33 1.46
CA ILE A 179 11.18 6.97 1.22
C ILE A 179 11.28 6.20 2.53
N SER A 180 10.15 5.93 3.17
CA SER A 180 10.09 5.12 4.39
C SER A 180 10.01 3.64 4.04
N VAL A 181 10.92 2.87 4.61
CA VAL A 181 11.00 1.41 4.52
C VAL A 181 10.93 0.80 5.91
N ILE A 182 10.56 -0.48 5.97
CA ILE A 182 10.55 -1.36 7.16
C ILE A 182 9.83 -0.82 8.42
N SER A 183 9.08 0.28 8.29
CA SER A 183 8.35 0.92 9.38
C SER A 183 7.07 0.16 9.70
N SER A 184 6.86 -0.09 10.99
CA SER A 184 5.68 -0.83 11.46
C SER A 184 4.55 0.13 11.83
N GLY A 185 3.42 -0.43 12.23
CA GLY A 185 2.30 0.33 12.79
C GLY A 185 2.70 1.27 13.95
N GLN A 186 3.75 0.94 14.71
CA GLN A 186 4.21 1.76 15.84
C GLN A 186 4.93 3.05 15.42
N GLU A 187 5.54 3.08 14.24
CA GLU A 187 6.31 4.23 13.74
C GLU A 187 5.50 5.14 12.81
N LEU A 188 4.27 4.73 12.44
CA LEU A 188 3.37 5.57 11.64
C LEU A 188 3.11 6.97 12.25
N PRO A 189 2.98 7.15 13.58
CA PRO A 189 2.89 8.48 14.19
C PRO A 189 4.15 9.34 14.00
N ASP A 190 5.33 8.74 13.89
CA ASP A 190 6.57 9.48 13.67
C ASP A 190 6.68 9.97 12.23
N LEU A 191 6.25 9.14 11.27
CA LEU A 191 6.12 9.53 9.87
C LEU A 191 5.09 10.64 9.68
N GLU A 192 4.02 10.62 10.45
CA GLU A 192 3.08 11.73 10.50
C GLU A 192 3.72 13.01 11.05
N ALA A 193 4.44 12.92 12.17
CA ALA A 193 5.14 14.07 12.74
C ALA A 193 6.19 14.64 11.77
N LEU A 194 6.88 13.77 11.01
CA LEU A 194 7.81 14.19 9.96
C LEU A 194 7.09 14.98 8.87
N HIS A 195 5.97 14.46 8.36
CA HIS A 195 5.19 15.13 7.33
C HIS A 195 4.60 16.47 7.83
N GLN A 196 4.14 16.54 9.08
CA GLN A 196 3.67 17.78 9.67
C GLN A 196 4.79 18.82 9.82
N ALA A 197 6.03 18.39 10.09
CA ALA A 197 7.18 19.26 10.18
C ALA A 197 7.66 19.78 8.81
N ASP A 198 7.46 19.00 7.73
CA ASP A 198 7.80 19.40 6.36
C ASP A 198 6.75 18.90 5.34
N PRO A 199 5.58 19.57 5.27
CA PRO A 199 4.46 19.11 4.44
C PRO A 199 4.71 19.27 2.95
N THR A 200 5.75 20.02 2.57
CA THR A 200 6.06 20.33 1.17
C THR A 200 6.75 19.18 0.44
N LYS A 201 7.41 18.29 1.21
CA LYS A 201 8.22 17.20 0.69
C LYS A 201 7.41 15.92 0.56
N PRO A 202 7.49 15.22 -0.59
CA PRO A 202 6.88 13.91 -0.74
C PRO A 202 7.47 12.89 0.24
N LEU A 203 6.60 12.13 0.87
CA LEU A 203 6.89 10.97 1.69
C LEU A 203 6.24 9.73 1.07
N ILE A 204 7.09 8.79 0.65
CA ILE A 204 6.72 7.54 0.01
C ILE A 204 6.79 6.43 1.05
N PHE A 205 5.65 5.78 1.31
CA PHE A 205 5.52 4.59 2.15
C PHE A 205 5.78 3.38 1.24
N PHE A 206 6.98 2.81 1.35
CA PHE A 206 7.48 1.81 0.41
C PHE A 206 7.45 0.41 1.04
N ASN A 207 6.59 -0.45 0.50
CA ASN A 207 6.39 -1.84 0.93
C ASN A 207 6.11 -1.99 2.44
N LEU A 208 5.36 -1.03 3.02
CA LEU A 208 5.01 -1.03 4.44
C LEU A 208 3.73 -1.83 4.74
N ASN A 209 3.04 -2.36 3.73
CA ASN A 209 1.80 -3.09 3.91
C ASN A 209 0.77 -2.36 4.77
N LEU A 210 0.47 -1.10 4.42
CA LEU A 210 -0.37 -0.20 5.22
C LEU A 210 -1.78 -0.74 5.47
N GLU A 211 -2.31 -1.62 4.61
CA GLU A 211 -3.58 -2.32 4.84
C GLU A 211 -3.59 -3.16 6.12
N THR A 212 -2.53 -3.93 6.35
CA THR A 212 -2.40 -4.73 7.58
C THR A 212 -2.28 -3.79 8.78
N HIS A 213 -1.46 -2.76 8.69
CA HIS A 213 -1.32 -1.78 9.77
C HIS A 213 -2.63 -1.03 10.08
N ARG A 214 -3.46 -0.71 9.08
CA ARG A 214 -4.82 -0.17 9.29
C ARG A 214 -5.70 -1.17 10.06
N GLY A 215 -5.58 -2.46 9.77
CA GLY A 215 -6.26 -3.53 10.51
C GLY A 215 -5.90 -3.56 11.99
N ASP A 216 -4.62 -3.35 12.31
CA ASP A 216 -4.07 -3.45 13.67
C ASP A 216 -4.37 -2.22 14.56
N LEU A 217 -4.84 -1.10 13.99
CA LEU A 217 -5.12 0.10 14.77
C LEU A 217 -6.20 -0.14 15.85
N GLY A 218 -5.88 0.31 17.06
CA GLY A 218 -6.71 0.11 18.25
C GLY A 218 -6.49 -1.23 18.97
N LEU A 219 -5.59 -2.09 18.48
CA LEU A 219 -5.08 -3.23 19.25
C LEU A 219 -4.09 -2.77 20.33
N PRO A 220 -3.88 -3.54 21.41
CA PRO A 220 -2.85 -3.24 22.40
C PRO A 220 -1.48 -3.03 21.75
N ALA A 221 -0.74 -1.99 22.17
CA ALA A 221 0.55 -1.56 21.62
C ALA A 221 0.53 -1.00 20.18
N PHE A 222 -0.64 -0.82 19.55
CA PHE A 222 -0.78 -0.14 18.27
C PHE A 222 -1.43 1.25 18.43
N PRO A 223 -1.21 2.18 17.50
CA PRO A 223 -1.85 3.49 17.54
C PRO A 223 -3.38 3.39 17.48
N SER A 224 -4.05 4.47 17.91
CA SER A 224 -5.50 4.59 17.81
C SER A 224 -5.98 4.60 16.35
N LYS A 225 -7.22 4.15 16.14
CA LYS A 225 -7.95 4.25 14.86
C LYS A 225 -8.03 5.68 14.33
N ASP A 226 -7.94 6.67 15.21
CA ASP A 226 -7.88 8.08 14.87
C ASP A 226 -6.74 8.41 13.88
N LEU A 227 -5.61 7.71 13.96
CA LEU A 227 -4.48 7.86 13.03
C LEU A 227 -4.90 7.59 11.57
N HIS A 228 -5.80 6.64 11.33
CA HIS A 228 -6.32 6.40 9.97
C HIS A 228 -7.08 7.60 9.45
N TYR A 229 -8.02 8.11 10.25
CA TYR A 229 -8.89 9.21 9.85
C TYR A 229 -8.11 10.48 9.52
N ARG A 230 -7.14 10.85 10.36
CA ARG A 230 -6.38 12.10 10.19
C ARG A 230 -5.13 12.00 9.31
N PHE A 231 -4.55 10.81 9.14
CA PHE A 231 -3.27 10.64 8.43
C PHE A 231 -3.31 9.58 7.32
N LEU A 232 -3.57 8.31 7.66
CA LEU A 232 -3.45 7.22 6.66
C LEU A 232 -4.47 7.30 5.52
N SER A 233 -5.57 8.02 5.73
CA SER A 233 -6.59 8.29 4.70
C SER A 233 -6.09 9.25 3.61
N ASN A 234 -5.10 10.10 3.90
CA ASN A 234 -4.47 11.01 2.95
C ASN A 234 -3.41 10.34 2.07
N ILE A 235 -2.92 9.16 2.45
CA ILE A 235 -1.87 8.45 1.72
C ILE A 235 -2.48 7.89 0.42
N LYS A 236 -2.04 8.40 -0.73
CA LYS A 236 -2.50 8.04 -2.07
C LYS A 236 -1.76 6.77 -2.54
N PRO A 237 -2.43 5.64 -2.80
CA PRO A 237 -1.78 4.49 -3.41
C PRO A 237 -1.46 4.84 -4.85
N VAL A 238 -0.18 5.03 -5.15
CA VAL A 238 0.27 5.38 -6.50
C VAL A 238 0.69 4.16 -7.28
N TYR A 239 1.24 3.16 -6.59
CA TYR A 239 1.65 1.92 -7.22
C TYR A 239 1.33 0.75 -6.29
N LEU A 240 0.55 -0.20 -6.79
CA LEU A 240 0.14 -1.37 -6.03
C LEU A 240 0.27 -2.60 -6.92
N LEU A 241 0.99 -3.61 -6.46
CA LEU A 241 0.96 -4.96 -7.00
C LEU A 241 0.79 -5.92 -5.83
N ARG A 242 -0.44 -6.35 -5.58
CA ARG A 242 -0.74 -7.28 -4.49
C ARG A 242 -1.31 -8.57 -5.00
N THR A 243 -0.54 -9.63 -4.90
CA THR A 243 -1.01 -10.97 -5.21
C THR A 243 -1.76 -11.57 -4.03
N ARG A 244 -2.78 -12.37 -4.33
CA ARG A 244 -3.57 -13.13 -3.36
C ARG A 244 -3.85 -14.52 -3.93
N GLN A 245 -3.65 -15.53 -3.11
CA GLN A 245 -4.00 -16.90 -3.45
C GLN A 245 -5.32 -17.27 -2.78
N TYR A 246 -6.20 -17.89 -3.54
CA TYR A 246 -7.52 -18.31 -3.09
C TYR A 246 -7.73 -19.78 -3.44
N ALA A 247 -8.61 -20.42 -2.67
CA ALA A 247 -9.08 -21.77 -2.91
C ALA A 247 -10.61 -21.76 -2.93
N GLN A 248 -11.20 -22.40 -3.95
CA GLN A 248 -12.64 -22.58 -4.07
C GLN A 248 -12.97 -24.07 -4.06
N THR A 249 -13.83 -24.48 -3.13
CA THR A 249 -14.37 -25.84 -3.13
C THR A 249 -15.38 -26.00 -4.28
N LEU A 250 -15.35 -27.13 -4.96
CA LEU A 250 -16.24 -27.51 -6.07
C LEU A 250 -17.08 -28.73 -5.66
N SER A 251 -18.25 -28.90 -6.27
CA SER A 251 -19.09 -30.09 -6.04
C SER A 251 -18.57 -31.33 -6.79
N ARG A 252 -17.78 -31.10 -7.85
CA ARG A 252 -17.13 -32.14 -8.67
C ARG A 252 -15.60 -32.06 -8.61
N PRO A 253 -14.87 -33.17 -8.90
CA PRO A 253 -13.42 -33.15 -9.06
C PRO A 253 -12.96 -32.01 -10.00
N PRO A 254 -11.89 -31.26 -9.67
CA PRO A 254 -10.90 -31.51 -8.61
C PRO A 254 -11.29 -31.12 -7.17
N PHE A 255 -12.58 -30.89 -6.85
CA PHE A 255 -13.14 -30.54 -5.52
C PHE A 255 -12.57 -29.29 -4.84
N ILE A 256 -11.34 -28.88 -5.16
CA ILE A 256 -10.66 -27.67 -4.73
C ILE A 256 -9.98 -27.11 -5.98
N LEU A 257 -10.35 -25.90 -6.34
CA LEU A 257 -9.71 -25.11 -7.37
C LEU A 257 -8.89 -24.03 -6.70
N ASN A 258 -7.58 -24.10 -6.82
CA ASN A 258 -6.68 -23.03 -6.41
C ASN A 258 -6.51 -22.05 -7.57
N TYR A 259 -6.61 -20.76 -7.27
CA TYR A 259 -6.42 -19.69 -8.24
C TYR A 259 -5.77 -18.50 -7.56
N GLN A 260 -5.15 -17.64 -8.37
CA GLN A 260 -4.43 -16.48 -7.89
C GLN A 260 -5.00 -15.21 -8.54
N GLY A 261 -5.14 -14.17 -7.74
CA GLY A 261 -5.47 -12.83 -8.22
C GLY A 261 -4.34 -11.85 -7.94
N ALA A 262 -4.29 -10.75 -8.68
CA ALA A 262 -3.50 -9.58 -8.35
C ALA A 262 -4.38 -8.33 -8.39
N LEU A 263 -4.32 -7.52 -7.32
CA LEU A 263 -4.82 -6.16 -7.34
C LEU A 263 -3.66 -5.27 -7.78
N PHE A 264 -3.78 -4.71 -8.99
CA PHE A 264 -2.75 -3.89 -9.61
C PHE A 264 -3.21 -2.44 -9.75
N ARG A 265 -2.32 -1.48 -9.57
CA ARG A 265 -2.60 -0.06 -9.79
C ARG A 265 -1.30 0.67 -10.15
N THR A 266 -1.41 1.61 -11.08
CA THR A 266 -0.35 2.56 -11.40
C THR A 266 -0.99 3.91 -11.68
N TYR A 267 -0.64 4.92 -10.88
CA TYR A 267 -1.18 6.26 -11.03
C TYR A 267 -0.74 6.88 -12.37
N PRO A 268 -1.63 7.55 -13.12
CA PRO A 268 -2.99 7.96 -12.74
C PRO A 268 -4.11 6.94 -13.04
N GLY A 269 -3.76 5.75 -13.51
CA GLY A 269 -4.69 4.65 -13.75
C GLY A 269 -5.38 4.14 -12.49
N GLY A 270 -6.51 3.47 -12.69
CA GLY A 270 -7.34 2.91 -11.62
C GLY A 270 -6.81 1.59 -11.06
N TYR A 271 -7.56 1.05 -10.11
CA TYR A 271 -7.37 -0.31 -9.62
C TYR A 271 -7.83 -1.32 -10.66
N GLN A 272 -6.96 -2.28 -10.94
CA GLN A 272 -7.18 -3.35 -11.90
C GLN A 272 -7.21 -4.68 -11.14
N CYS A 273 -8.35 -5.37 -11.21
CA CYS A 273 -8.48 -6.72 -10.69
C CYS A 273 -7.99 -7.69 -11.77
N MET A 274 -6.96 -8.47 -11.46
CA MET A 274 -6.37 -9.39 -12.41
C MET A 274 -6.43 -10.83 -11.89
N LEU A 275 -6.69 -11.78 -12.78
CA LEU A 275 -6.76 -13.21 -12.50
C LEU A 275 -5.61 -13.94 -13.20
N ASP A 276 -4.88 -14.77 -12.46
CA ASP A 276 -3.94 -15.75 -12.98
C ASP A 276 -4.54 -17.15 -12.83
N THR A 277 -4.74 -17.81 -13.98
CA THR A 277 -5.28 -19.17 -14.07
C THR A 277 -4.19 -20.24 -14.21
N GLY A 278 -2.95 -19.95 -13.79
CA GLY A 278 -1.85 -20.91 -13.72
C GLY A 278 -0.84 -20.84 -14.85
N SER A 279 -0.85 -19.78 -15.66
CA SER A 279 0.14 -19.55 -16.73
C SER A 279 1.18 -18.50 -16.36
N GLY A 280 1.07 -17.89 -15.18
CA GLY A 280 1.88 -16.74 -14.77
C GLY A 280 1.52 -15.46 -15.53
N ARG A 281 0.50 -15.50 -16.40
CA ARG A 281 -0.03 -14.34 -17.11
C ARG A 281 -1.33 -13.90 -16.47
N TYR A 282 -1.34 -12.65 -16.03
CA TYR A 282 -2.52 -12.00 -15.48
C TYR A 282 -3.46 -11.54 -16.58
N ARG A 283 -4.71 -11.99 -16.52
CA ARG A 283 -5.82 -11.45 -17.30
C ARG A 283 -6.53 -10.38 -16.49
N ARG A 284 -6.65 -9.17 -17.03
CA ARG A 284 -7.48 -8.11 -16.44
C ARG A 284 -8.96 -8.53 -16.48
N VAL A 285 -9.61 -8.50 -15.33
CA VAL A 285 -11.02 -8.86 -15.15
C VAL A 285 -11.87 -7.60 -15.03
N GLU A 286 -11.44 -6.67 -14.19
CA GLU A 286 -12.18 -5.44 -13.88
C GLU A 286 -11.22 -4.27 -13.69
N THR A 287 -11.69 -3.06 -13.95
CA THR A 287 -10.97 -1.83 -13.64
C THR A 287 -11.92 -0.84 -12.99
N SER A 288 -11.50 -0.25 -11.88
CA SER A 288 -12.28 0.69 -11.07
C SER A 288 -11.41 1.85 -10.61
N ARG A 289 -12.00 3.04 -10.47
CA ARG A 289 -11.31 4.19 -9.85
C ARG A 289 -11.23 4.05 -8.34
N GLU A 290 -12.24 3.45 -7.74
CA GLU A 290 -12.25 3.15 -6.32
C GLU A 290 -11.67 1.77 -6.03
N ARG A 291 -10.94 1.68 -4.92
CA ARG A 291 -10.34 0.44 -4.44
C ARG A 291 -11.43 -0.57 -4.13
N PRO A 292 -11.40 -1.78 -4.72
CA PRO A 292 -12.29 -2.85 -4.29
C PRO A 292 -11.95 -3.24 -2.84
N ALA A 293 -12.98 -3.41 -2.02
CA ALA A 293 -12.81 -3.98 -0.68
C ALA A 293 -12.21 -5.38 -0.76
N LEU A 294 -11.56 -5.87 0.29
CA LEU A 294 -10.88 -7.17 0.28
C LEU A 294 -11.81 -8.34 -0.10
N SER A 295 -13.02 -8.34 0.44
CA SER A 295 -14.06 -9.32 0.07
C SER A 295 -14.57 -9.10 -1.35
N GLY A 296 -14.77 -7.85 -1.77
CA GLY A 296 -15.20 -7.50 -3.13
C GLY A 296 -14.18 -7.94 -4.20
N PHE A 297 -12.88 -7.72 -3.96
CA PHE A 297 -11.82 -8.20 -4.84
C PHE A 297 -11.85 -9.72 -4.99
N LYS A 298 -12.00 -10.46 -3.88
CA LYS A 298 -12.14 -11.92 -3.92
C LYS A 298 -13.34 -12.33 -4.77
N ASP A 299 -14.48 -11.67 -4.61
CA ASP A 299 -15.70 -12.00 -5.36
C ASP A 299 -15.56 -11.72 -6.85
N ILE A 300 -14.97 -10.59 -7.24
CA ILE A 300 -14.68 -10.24 -8.64
C ILE A 300 -13.83 -11.33 -9.31
N ILE A 301 -12.74 -11.73 -8.65
CA ILE A 301 -11.84 -12.78 -9.18
C ILE A 301 -12.53 -14.15 -9.20
N THR A 302 -13.33 -14.49 -8.18
CA THR A 302 -14.08 -15.75 -8.10
C THR A 302 -15.11 -15.86 -9.22
N GLN A 303 -15.87 -14.79 -9.47
CA GLN A 303 -16.88 -14.75 -10.54
C GLN A 303 -16.23 -14.91 -11.91
N ALA A 304 -15.04 -14.33 -12.11
CA ALA A 304 -14.31 -14.41 -13.37
C ALA A 304 -13.71 -15.80 -13.69
N LEU A 305 -13.72 -16.74 -12.75
CA LEU A 305 -13.37 -18.15 -13.00
C LEU A 305 -14.46 -18.91 -13.78
N ASP A 306 -15.70 -18.38 -13.80
CA ASP A 306 -16.85 -18.92 -14.54
C ASP A 306 -17.07 -20.43 -14.34
N VAL A 307 -17.11 -20.87 -13.07
CA VAL A 307 -17.32 -22.28 -12.71
C VAL A 307 -18.81 -22.53 -12.43
N GLU A 308 -19.42 -23.53 -13.09
CA GLU A 308 -20.86 -23.88 -13.00
C GLU A 308 -21.39 -24.06 -11.55
N ASP A 309 -20.53 -24.44 -10.60
CA ASP A 309 -20.87 -24.58 -9.16
C ASP A 309 -20.96 -23.26 -8.39
N ASN A 310 -20.69 -22.12 -9.05
CA ASN A 310 -20.67 -20.82 -8.37
C ASN A 310 -22.07 -20.47 -7.86
N ASP A 311 -23.12 -20.64 -8.66
CA ASP A 311 -24.49 -20.26 -8.27
C ASP A 311 -25.12 -21.12 -7.17
N THR A 312 -24.84 -22.43 -7.16
CA THR A 312 -25.42 -23.37 -6.19
C THR A 312 -24.84 -23.19 -4.79
N LEU A 313 -23.52 -22.95 -4.69
CA LEU A 313 -22.83 -22.75 -3.42
C LEU A 313 -22.65 -21.27 -3.03
N ALA A 314 -22.81 -20.30 -3.95
CA ALA A 314 -22.78 -18.86 -3.63
C ALA A 314 -23.85 -18.49 -2.60
N SER A 315 -25.04 -19.09 -2.68
CA SER A 315 -26.13 -18.85 -1.73
C SER A 315 -25.79 -19.23 -0.29
N LEU A 316 -25.01 -20.30 -0.10
CA LEU A 316 -24.51 -20.81 1.19
C LEU A 316 -23.22 -20.11 1.65
N ARG A 317 -22.45 -19.55 0.71
CA ARG A 317 -21.16 -18.86 0.96
C ARG A 317 -21.27 -17.36 1.19
N ARG A 318 -22.44 -16.76 1.01
CA ARG A 318 -22.77 -15.39 1.47
C ARG A 318 -22.78 -15.25 3.01
N GLY A 319 -21.95 -16.02 3.71
CA GLY A 319 -21.60 -15.78 5.10
C GLY A 319 -20.83 -14.46 5.17
N ALA A 320 -21.53 -13.41 5.62
CA ALA A 320 -21.07 -12.06 5.94
C ALA A 320 -19.93 -11.52 5.07
N PHE A 321 -20.26 -10.59 4.14
CA PHE A 321 -19.30 -9.61 3.64
C PHE A 321 -18.58 -8.96 4.83
N SER A 322 -17.41 -9.47 5.18
CA SER A 322 -16.60 -8.91 6.24
C SER A 322 -15.75 -7.82 5.63
N LYS A 323 -16.30 -6.61 5.55
CA LYS A 323 -15.51 -5.39 5.36
C LYS A 323 -14.70 -5.17 6.64
N THR A 324 -13.39 -4.95 6.51
CA THR A 324 -12.58 -4.50 7.64
C THR A 324 -13.12 -3.16 8.15
N TRP A 325 -12.82 -2.81 9.41
CA TRP A 325 -13.44 -1.66 10.04
C TRP A 325 -13.20 -0.34 9.30
N TRP A 326 -12.06 -0.21 8.61
CA TRP A 326 -11.67 0.96 7.81
C TRP A 326 -12.24 0.95 6.38
N GLU A 327 -12.78 -0.18 5.91
CA GLU A 327 -13.53 -0.27 4.63
C GLU A 327 -15.02 0.05 4.79
N LYS A 328 -15.50 0.20 6.03
CA LYS A 328 -16.92 0.48 6.32
C LYS A 328 -17.24 1.96 6.12
N GLU A 329 -18.31 2.20 5.38
CA GLU A 329 -18.76 3.55 4.98
C GLU A 329 -19.11 4.44 6.17
N GLU A 330 -19.53 3.85 7.30
CA GLU A 330 -19.76 4.53 8.58
C GLU A 330 -18.55 5.33 9.07
N GLY A 331 -17.32 4.88 8.74
CA GLY A 331 -16.07 5.54 9.11
C GLY A 331 -15.64 6.65 8.17
N TRP A 332 -16.14 6.66 6.92
CA TRP A 332 -15.64 7.54 5.86
C TRP A 332 -15.91 9.02 6.14
N ALA A 333 -17.00 9.34 6.83
CA ALA A 333 -17.31 10.72 7.21
C ALA A 333 -16.30 11.32 8.22
N LYS A 334 -15.49 10.48 8.87
CA LYS A 334 -14.43 10.93 9.80
C LYS A 334 -13.10 11.10 9.09
N GLU A 335 -12.94 10.53 7.89
CA GLU A 335 -11.70 10.60 7.12
C GLU A 335 -11.46 12.01 6.63
N SER A 336 -10.23 12.49 6.78
CA SER A 336 -9.80 13.79 6.26
C SER A 336 -9.66 13.79 4.73
N SER A 337 -9.51 12.63 4.11
CA SER A 337 -9.40 12.46 2.66
C SER A 337 -9.85 11.06 2.22
N ASP A 338 -10.22 10.93 0.94
CA ASP A 338 -10.49 9.68 0.26
C ASP A 338 -9.33 9.19 -0.63
N ASN A 339 -8.14 9.79 -0.49
CA ASN A 339 -6.97 9.44 -1.29
C ASN A 339 -6.61 7.94 -1.19
N TRP A 340 -6.73 7.36 -0.01
CA TRP A 340 -6.39 5.94 0.21
C TRP A 340 -7.24 4.96 -0.61
N ARG A 341 -8.45 5.38 -0.99
CA ARG A 341 -9.41 4.56 -1.74
C ARG A 341 -9.54 4.95 -3.22
N THR A 342 -9.00 6.09 -3.64
CA THR A 342 -9.13 6.62 -5.01
C THR A 342 -7.82 6.63 -5.75
#